data_AF-A0A9X1Y565-F1
#
_entry.id   AF-A0A9X1Y565-F1
#
_cell.length_a   1.000
_cell.length_b   1.000
_cell.length_c   1.000
_cell.angle_alpha   90.00
_cell.angle_beta   90.00
_cell.angle_gamma   90.00
#
_symmetry.space_group_name_H-M   'P 1'
#
loop_
_entity.id
_entity.type
_entity.pdbx_description
1 polymer ?
#
loop_
_entity_poly.entity_id
_entity_poly.type
_entity_poly.pdbx_seq_one_letter_code
_entity_poly.pdbx_strand_id
1 'polypeptide(L)' 'MADKRAMTEGQRAYEAKRARKAGLSLERWLEQKEKAEKAEQEAARKAAAKATPAPARKPGFFARLLEKAQKPL' A
#
# COMPACT_ATOMS: atom_id res chain seq x y z
N MET A 1 11.44 -2.43 15.09
CA MET A 1 12.09 -2.08 13.82
C MET A 1 12.12 -3.33 12.96
N ALA A 2 11.13 -3.55 12.09
CA ALA A 2 11.14 -4.71 11.20
C ALA A 2 12.26 -4.52 10.18
N ASP A 3 13.16 -5.49 10.11
CA ASP A 3 14.40 -5.42 9.35
C ASP A 3 14.10 -5.34 7.84
N LYS A 4 14.13 -4.12 7.28
CA LYS A 4 13.96 -3.86 5.84
C LYS A 4 15.04 -4.52 4.97
N ARG A 5 16.04 -5.19 5.58
CA ARG A 5 17.18 -5.79 4.88
C ARG A 5 16.93 -7.21 4.34
N ALA A 6 15.79 -7.83 4.62
CA ALA A 6 15.48 -9.17 4.13
C ALA A 6 14.35 -9.15 3.09
N MET A 7 14.55 -8.45 1.96
CA MET A 7 13.76 -8.75 0.76
C MET A 7 14.10 -10.16 0.30
N THR A 8 13.07 -10.99 0.04
CA THR A 8 13.29 -12.31 -0.52
C THR A 8 13.88 -12.21 -1.94
N GLU A 9 14.57 -13.25 -2.40
CA GLU A 9 15.16 -13.25 -3.75
C GLU A 9 14.11 -12.99 -4.84
N GLY A 10 12.90 -13.53 -4.67
CA GLY A 10 11.77 -13.29 -5.57
C GLY A 10 11.33 -11.82 -5.60
N GLN A 11 11.30 -11.15 -4.45
CA GLN A 11 11.02 -9.72 -4.38
C GLN A 11 12.13 -8.90 -5.04
N ARG A 12 13.39 -9.26 -4.81
CA ARG A 12 14.55 -8.58 -5.44
C ARG A 12 14.51 -8.69 -6.95
N ALA A 13 14.18 -9.87 -7.50
CA ALA A 13 14.04 -10.08 -8.94
C ALA A 13 12.87 -9.27 -9.54
N TYR A 14 11.76 -9.15 -8.81
CA TYR A 14 10.63 -8.34 -9.22
C TYR A 14 10.99 -6.84 -9.28
N GLU A 15 11.65 -6.33 -8.24
CA GLU A 15 12.10 -4.93 -8.19
C GLU A 15 13.19 -4.65 -9.22
N ALA A 16 14.07 -5.62 -9.53
CA ALA A 16 15.08 -5.48 -10.59
C ALA A 16 14.44 -5.30 -11.97
N LYS A 17 13.34 -6.01 -12.27
CA LYS A 17 12.59 -5.81 -13.52
C LYS A 17 12.02 -4.39 -13.61
N ARG A 18 11.55 -3.84 -12.49
CA ARG A 18 11.00 -2.48 -12.41
C ARG A 18 12.09 -1.42 -12.52
N ALA A 19 13.23 -1.63 -11.86
CA ALA A 19 14.40 -0.78 -11.97
C ALA A 19 14.88 -0.69 -13.43
N ARG A 20 14.98 -1.84 -14.12
CA ARG A 20 15.31 -1.90 -15.55
C ARG A 20 14.28 -1.16 -16.42
N LYS A 21 12.98 -1.30 -16.13
CA LYS A 21 11.92 -0.55 -16.83
C LYS A 21 12.06 0.97 -16.66
N ALA A 22 12.53 1.41 -15.50
CA ALA A 22 12.79 2.81 -15.21
C ALA A 22 14.16 3.30 -15.70
N GLY A 23 15.00 2.43 -16.30
CA GLY A 23 16.35 2.77 -16.74
C GLY A 23 17.33 3.00 -15.59
N LEU A 24 17.06 2.44 -14.40
CA LEU A 24 17.82 2.67 -13.18
C LEU A 24 18.43 1.37 -12.65
N SER A 25 19.46 1.51 -11.81
CA SER A 25 19.96 0.37 -11.02
C SER A 25 18.97 0.00 -9.92
N LEU A 26 19.01 -1.26 -9.48
CA LEU A 26 18.13 -1.77 -8.42
C LEU A 26 18.25 -0.94 -7.13
N GLU A 27 19.47 -0.58 -6.72
CA GLU A 27 19.68 0.22 -5.50
C GLU A 27 19.03 1.61 -5.60
N ARG A 28 19.24 2.32 -6.73
CA ARG A 28 18.61 3.64 -6.97
C ARG A 28 17.09 3.55 -7.04
N TRP A 29 16.56 2.46 -7.55
CA TRP A 29 15.12 2.19 -7.58
C TRP A 29 14.54 1.98 -6.18
N LEU A 30 15.22 1.21 -5.33
CA LEU A 30 14.81 0.96 -3.95
C LEU A 30 14.88 2.24 -3.09
N GLU A 31 15.92 3.06 -3.26
CA GLU A 31 16.03 4.36 -2.57
C GLU A 31 14.92 5.33 -2.96
N GLN A 32 14.57 5.40 -4.25
CA GLN A 32 13.45 6.24 -4.70
C GLN A 32 12.11 5.75 -4.17
N LYS A 33 11.91 4.42 -4.14
CA LYS A 33 10.71 3.83 -3.55
C LYS A 33 10.61 4.14 -2.07
N GLU A 34 11.71 4.06 -1.32
CA GLU A 34 11.71 4.42 0.11
C GLU A 34 11.37 5.89 0.34
N LYS A 35 11.91 6.79 -0.49
CA LYS A 35 11.57 8.23 -0.43
C LYS A 35 10.10 8.47 -0.77
N ALA A 36 9.57 7.79 -1.79
CA ALA A 36 8.18 7.89 -2.18
C ALA A 36 7.23 7.32 -1.11
N GLU A 37 7.55 6.16 -0.52
CA GLU A 37 6.76 5.54 0.55
C GLU A 37 6.70 6.43 1.80
N LYS A 38 7.82 7.09 2.17
CA LYS A 38 7.83 8.07 3.27
C LYS A 38 6.91 9.27 2.96
N ALA A 39 7.01 9.83 1.76
CA ALA A 39 6.16 10.95 1.34
C ALA A 39 4.68 10.54 1.26
N GLU A 40 4.37 9.34 0.78
CA GLU A 40 3.02 8.79 0.71
C GLU A 40 2.45 8.54 2.10
N GLN A 41 3.25 8.01 3.04
CA GLN A 41 2.81 7.85 4.43
C GLN A 41 2.51 9.19 5.11
N GLU A 42 3.31 10.22 4.85
CA GLU A 42 3.02 11.57 5.34
C GLU A 42 1.77 12.16 4.68
N ALA A 43 1.58 11.95 3.38
CA ALA A 43 0.38 12.38 2.66
C ALA A 43 -0.87 11.63 3.13
N ALA A 44 -0.79 10.32 3.34
CA ALA A 44 -1.87 9.48 3.85
C ALA A 44 -2.24 9.85 5.30
N ARG A 45 -1.26 10.17 6.15
CA ARG A 45 -1.52 10.68 7.51
C ARG A 45 -2.21 12.04 7.48
N LYS A 46 -1.78 12.94 6.59
CA LYS A 46 -2.42 14.26 6.42
C LYS A 46 -3.83 14.13 5.82
N ALA A 47 -4.06 13.17 4.92
CA ALA A 47 -5.37 12.85 4.35
C ALA A 47 -6.31 12.20 5.38
N ALA A 48 -5.80 11.29 6.22
CA ALA A 48 -6.54 10.68 7.32
C ALA A 48 -6.89 11.70 8.42
N ALA A 49 -5.99 12.65 8.72
CA ALA A 49 -6.26 13.72 9.68
C ALA A 49 -7.25 14.78 9.14
N LYS A 50 -7.33 14.95 7.82
CA LYS A 50 -8.33 15.81 7.14
C LYS A 50 -9.63 15.08 6.80
N ALA A 51 -9.74 13.78 7.07
CA ALA A 51 -10.98 13.05 6.90
C ALA A 51 -11.95 13.46 8.03
N THR A 52 -12.64 14.58 7.83
CA THR A 52 -13.93 14.85 8.49
C THR A 52 -14.81 13.61 8.36
N PRO A 53 -15.57 13.22 9.41
CA PRO A 53 -16.36 12.00 9.39
C PRO A 53 -17.32 12.05 8.19
N ALA A 54 -17.01 11.27 7.16
CA ALA A 54 -17.85 11.21 5.97
C ALA A 54 -19.23 10.69 6.41
N PRO A 55 -20.33 11.28 5.92
CA PRO A 55 -21.67 10.79 6.23
C PRO A 55 -21.74 9.31 5.90
N ALA A 56 -22.31 8.52 6.82
CA ALA A 56 -22.35 7.06 6.78
C ALA A 56 -22.66 6.57 5.38
N ARG A 57 -21.62 6.12 4.66
CA ARG A 57 -21.77 5.67 3.28
C ARG A 57 -22.60 4.39 3.31
N LYS A 58 -23.61 4.33 2.45
CA LYS A 58 -24.45 3.15 2.29
C LYS A 58 -23.55 1.91 2.13
N PRO A 59 -23.90 0.77 2.76
CA PRO A 59 -23.06 -0.42 2.71
C PRO A 59 -22.83 -0.82 1.25
N GLY A 60 -21.55 -0.84 0.87
CA GLY A 60 -21.09 -1.25 -0.45
C GLY A 60 -21.30 -2.75 -0.68
N PHE A 61 -20.97 -3.22 -1.88
CA PHE A 61 -21.19 -4.61 -2.30
C PHE A 61 -20.62 -5.65 -1.32
N PHE A 62 -19.37 -5.46 -0.89
CA PHE A 62 -18.72 -6.38 0.08
C PHE A 62 -19.34 -6.35 1.47
N ALA A 63 -19.79 -5.17 1.93
CA ALA A 63 -20.46 -5.05 3.22
C ALA A 63 -21.81 -5.81 3.22
N ARG A 64 -22.55 -5.76 2.10
CA ARG A 64 -23.80 -6.51 1.92
C ARG A 64 -23.56 -8.02 1.86
N LEU A 65 -22.48 -8.45 1.22
CA LEU A 65 -22.10 -9.87 1.17
C LEU A 65 -21.77 -10.40 2.57
N LEU A 66 -21.04 -9.61 3.36
CA LEU A 66 -20.69 -9.98 4.74
C LEU A 66 -21.92 -10.03 5.65
N GLU A 67 -22.87 -9.08 5.52
CA GLU A 67 -24.13 -9.13 6.26
C GLU A 67 -24.93 -10.39 5.93
N LYS A 68 -25.02 -10.77 4.65
CA LYS A 68 -25.71 -11.99 4.21
C LYS A 68 -25.06 -13.26 4.78
N ALA A 69 -23.73 -13.26 4.92
CA ALA A 69 -23.00 -14.39 5.50
C ALA A 69 -23.12 -14.47 7.04
N GLN A 70 -23.25 -13.33 7.72
CA GLN A 70 -23.36 -13.26 9.18
C GLN A 70 -24.79 -13.44 9.72
N LYS A 71 -25.81 -13.43 8.85
CA LYS A 71 -27.21 -13.59 9.26
C LYS A 71 -27.57 -15.08 9.27
N PRO A 72 -27.65 -15.75 10.43
CA PRO A 72 -28.17 -17.11 10.49
C PRO A 72 -29.64 -17.13 10.08
N LEU A 73 -30.03 -18.18 9.37
CA LEU A 73 -31.40 -18.44 8.89
C LEU A 73 -32.40 -18.59 10.05
#